data_AF-A0A828RJ28-F1
#
_entry.id   AF-A0A828RJ28-F1
#
_cell.length_a   1.000
_cell.length_b   1.000
_cell.length_c   1.000
_cell.angle_alpha   90.00
_cell.angle_beta   90.00
_cell.angle_gamma   90.00
#
_symmetry.space_group_name_H-M   'P 1'
#
loop_
_entity.id
_entity.type
_entity.pdbx_description
1 polymer ?
#
loop_
_entity_poly.entity_id
_entity_poly.type
_entity_poly.pdbx_seq_one_letter_code
_entity_poly.pdbx_strand_id
1 'polypeptide(L)'
;MEGIYASRGFAYQDYTLIDSIFCFIDENNFRGIEVESDNDYEIINQNISVQVKIGKEKLSEISEVITNLPDNKDKYLLYFSQLDNKARNFFTNVNDFGSNISKLSDNEIINKLKIDKKDIYKVRRCKIKILPALNSENYVCGIISKWLSKHQTNSDIVGILNTLLLLARKARTSQSIISKRDVLEVIRDQKYIPNFTQSLDLINYLLGFKSDIINCINFFINEVGASIQLEQLKLLIIDNNYAALKLVNRLAKNNPNYWILKDATYFLFGKKTLDNSANGEPIAGLENFYRLVKGIKYFIPEMSI
;
A
#
# COMPACT_ATOMS: atom_id res chain seq x y z
N MET A 1 -29.15 8.37 -3.50
CA MET A 1 -27.70 8.65 -3.55
C MET A 1 -26.95 8.18 -2.29
N GLU A 2 -27.62 7.72 -1.24
CA GLU A 2 -26.99 7.25 0.02
C GLU A 2 -26.30 5.87 -0.10
N GLY A 3 -26.72 5.01 -1.04
CA GLY A 3 -26.18 3.64 -1.17
C GLY A 3 -24.75 3.52 -1.74
N ILE A 4 -24.28 4.48 -2.54
CA ILE A 4 -22.92 4.45 -3.13
C ILE A 4 -21.86 4.93 -2.12
N TYR A 5 -22.23 5.87 -1.24
CA TYR A 5 -21.35 6.33 -0.17
C TYR A 5 -21.29 5.33 0.98
N ALA A 6 -22.42 4.70 1.34
CA ALA A 6 -22.43 3.61 2.32
C ALA A 6 -21.57 2.41 1.88
N SER A 7 -21.67 1.97 0.62
CA SER A 7 -20.85 0.86 0.09
C SER A 7 -19.34 1.18 0.02
N ARG A 8 -18.95 2.45 -0.17
CA ARG A 8 -17.55 2.89 -0.11
C ARG A 8 -17.01 2.98 1.32
N GLY A 9 -17.83 3.37 2.29
CA GLY A 9 -17.45 3.43 3.71
C GLY A 9 -17.16 2.04 4.29
N PHE A 10 -17.98 1.05 3.94
CA PHE A 10 -17.78 -0.34 4.39
C PHE A 10 -16.57 -1.03 3.77
N ALA A 11 -16.30 -0.79 2.49
CA ALA A 11 -15.09 -1.30 1.85
C ALA A 11 -13.82 -0.79 2.56
N TYR A 12 -13.85 0.45 3.07
CA TYR A 12 -12.72 1.02 3.80
C TYR A 12 -12.44 0.29 5.13
N GLN A 13 -13.48 0.01 5.94
CA GLN A 13 -13.33 -0.82 7.15
C GLN A 13 -12.72 -2.18 6.81
N ASP A 14 -13.23 -2.85 5.77
CA ASP A 14 -12.76 -4.17 5.34
C ASP A 14 -11.24 -4.13 5.00
N TYR A 15 -10.75 -3.08 4.33
CA TYR A 15 -9.31 -2.89 4.08
C TYR A 15 -8.49 -2.65 5.36
N THR A 16 -8.98 -1.84 6.30
CA THR A 16 -8.27 -1.60 7.57
C THR A 16 -8.19 -2.86 8.43
N LEU A 17 -9.24 -3.70 8.37
CA LEU A 17 -9.29 -4.98 9.05
C LEU A 17 -8.18 -5.89 8.52
N ILE A 18 -8.03 -5.99 7.20
CA ILE A 18 -6.98 -6.80 6.57
C ILE A 18 -5.59 -6.26 6.95
N ASP A 19 -5.37 -4.94 6.88
CA ASP A 19 -4.10 -4.35 7.34
C ASP A 19 -3.82 -4.67 8.82
N SER A 20 -4.83 -4.61 9.69
CA SER A 20 -4.71 -5.00 11.10
C SER A 20 -4.30 -6.46 11.24
N ILE A 21 -4.96 -7.39 10.53
CA ILE A 21 -4.60 -8.81 10.54
C ILE A 21 -3.10 -8.96 10.28
N PHE A 22 -2.59 -8.39 9.19
CA PHE A 22 -1.18 -8.55 8.82
C PHE A 22 -0.20 -7.80 9.74
N CYS A 23 -0.66 -6.80 10.50
CA CYS A 23 0.17 -6.19 11.54
C CYS A 23 0.40 -7.13 12.73
N PHE A 24 -0.59 -7.96 13.09
CA PHE A 24 -0.57 -8.75 14.32
C PHE A 24 -0.48 -10.27 14.09
N ILE A 25 -0.63 -10.76 12.86
CA ILE A 25 -0.71 -12.20 12.55
C ILE A 25 0.50 -13.00 13.04
N ASP A 26 1.68 -12.37 13.10
CA ASP A 26 2.92 -13.00 13.56
C ASP A 26 3.08 -12.98 15.10
N GLU A 27 2.23 -12.25 15.82
CA GLU A 27 2.28 -12.20 17.28
C GLU A 27 1.71 -13.50 17.88
N ASN A 28 2.37 -14.02 18.92
CA ASN A 28 2.05 -15.33 19.51
C ASN A 28 0.63 -15.38 20.11
N ASN A 29 0.16 -14.25 20.63
CA ASN A 29 -1.16 -14.12 21.26
C ASN A 29 -2.27 -13.69 20.28
N PHE A 30 -1.96 -13.35 19.03
CA PHE A 30 -3.00 -13.02 18.05
C PHE A 30 -3.85 -14.25 17.71
N ARG A 31 -5.16 -14.16 17.94
CA ARG A 31 -6.12 -15.24 17.63
C ARG A 31 -7.05 -14.92 16.46
N GLY A 32 -7.26 -13.65 16.15
CA GLY A 32 -8.17 -13.21 15.11
C GLY A 32 -8.68 -11.80 15.36
N ILE A 33 -9.67 -11.40 14.57
CA ILE A 33 -10.38 -10.15 14.73
C ILE A 33 -11.88 -10.43 14.90
N GLU A 34 -12.51 -9.78 15.86
CA GLU A 34 -13.95 -9.79 16.06
C GLU A 34 -14.55 -8.49 15.52
N VAL A 35 -15.47 -8.58 14.56
CA VAL A 35 -16.16 -7.40 14.04
C VAL A 35 -17.40 -7.13 14.89
N GLU A 36 -17.30 -6.15 15.78
CA GLU A 36 -18.36 -5.81 16.73
C GLU A 36 -19.47 -4.99 16.05
N SER A 37 -19.10 -3.96 15.29
CA SER A 37 -20.06 -3.08 14.64
C SER A 37 -19.46 -2.34 13.43
N ASP A 38 -20.27 -1.47 12.82
CA ASP A 38 -19.80 -0.62 11.73
C ASP A 38 -18.71 0.34 12.23
N ASN A 39 -17.57 0.29 11.56
CA ASN A 39 -16.32 1.00 11.87
C ASN A 39 -15.54 0.53 13.11
N ASP A 40 -16.04 -0.46 13.85
CA ASP A 40 -15.45 -0.89 15.11
C ASP A 40 -15.20 -2.40 15.14
N TYR A 41 -13.99 -2.79 15.52
CA TYR A 41 -13.61 -4.20 15.69
C TYR A 41 -12.53 -4.36 16.76
N GLU A 42 -12.38 -5.59 17.25
CA GLU A 42 -11.40 -5.93 18.28
C GLU A 42 -10.38 -6.95 17.79
N ILE A 43 -9.13 -6.78 18.23
CA ILE A 43 -8.07 -7.77 18.05
C ILE A 43 -8.08 -8.75 19.24
N ILE A 44 -8.53 -9.97 18.98
CA ILE A 44 -8.78 -10.98 20.00
C ILE A 44 -7.46 -11.43 20.65
N ASN A 45 -7.48 -11.59 21.98
CA ASN A 45 -6.34 -11.94 22.84
C ASN A 45 -5.18 -10.93 22.86
N GLN A 46 -5.40 -9.75 22.27
CA GLN A 46 -4.57 -8.56 22.43
C GLN A 46 -5.28 -7.46 23.22
N ASN A 47 -6.60 -7.57 23.42
CA ASN A 47 -7.45 -6.58 24.09
C ASN A 47 -7.26 -5.17 23.49
N ILE A 48 -7.19 -5.12 22.14
CA ILE A 48 -7.01 -3.88 21.37
C ILE A 48 -8.33 -3.56 20.68
N SER A 49 -8.94 -2.44 21.06
CA SER A 49 -10.08 -1.89 20.32
C SER A 49 -9.57 -1.11 19.11
N VAL A 50 -10.20 -1.35 17.97
CA VAL A 50 -9.89 -0.71 16.70
C VAL A 50 -11.08 0.13 16.24
N GLN A 51 -10.81 1.37 15.87
CA GLN A 51 -11.81 2.33 15.43
C GLN A 51 -11.40 2.90 14.07
N VAL A 52 -12.37 2.97 13.16
CA VAL A 52 -12.15 3.40 11.77
C VAL A 52 -12.92 4.69 11.49
N LYS A 53 -12.23 5.69 10.93
CA LYS A 53 -12.87 6.93 10.45
C LYS A 53 -12.47 7.23 9.01
N ILE A 54 -13.47 7.45 8.18
CA ILE A 54 -13.32 7.88 6.79
C ILE A 54 -13.63 9.37 6.69
N GLY A 55 -12.76 10.12 6.02
CA GLY A 55 -12.78 11.58 6.06
C GLY A 55 -11.41 12.18 6.39
N LYS A 56 -11.37 13.50 6.39
CA LYS A 56 -10.21 14.31 6.79
C LYS A 56 -10.45 14.82 8.19
N GLU A 57 -9.99 14.05 9.17
CA GLU A 57 -10.23 14.35 10.57
C GLU A 57 -9.33 15.49 11.07
N LYS A 58 -9.95 16.36 11.86
CA LYS A 58 -9.32 17.44 12.62
C LYS A 58 -8.99 16.97 14.03
N LEU A 59 -8.13 17.73 14.70
CA LEU A 59 -7.71 17.43 16.07
C LEU A 59 -8.90 17.33 17.06
N SER A 60 -9.95 18.14 16.89
CA SER A 60 -11.15 18.10 17.74
C SER A 60 -11.98 16.84 17.54
N GLU A 61 -12.09 16.37 16.30
CA GLU A 61 -12.84 15.15 15.96
C GLU A 61 -12.12 13.91 16.51
N ILE A 62 -10.79 13.90 16.47
CA ILE A 62 -9.98 12.83 17.08
C ILE A 62 -10.08 12.84 18.61
N SER A 63 -10.19 14.01 19.23
CA SER A 63 -10.41 14.12 20.68
C SER A 63 -11.72 13.46 21.12
N GLU A 64 -12.79 13.67 20.36
CA GLU A 64 -14.07 13.02 20.58
C GLU A 64 -13.96 11.50 20.44
N VAL A 65 -13.29 11.02 19.38
CA VAL A 65 -13.02 9.59 19.19
C VAL A 65 -12.29 9.01 20.40
N ILE A 66 -11.24 9.68 20.88
CA ILE A 66 -10.44 9.22 22.03
C ILE A 66 -11.28 9.15 23.30
N THR A 67 -12.11 10.17 23.55
CA THR A 67 -12.94 10.23 24.76
C THR A 67 -13.97 9.10 24.78
N ASN A 68 -14.50 8.73 23.62
CA ASN A 68 -15.49 7.67 23.44
C ASN A 68 -14.90 6.26 23.39
N LEU A 69 -13.57 6.09 23.44
CA LEU A 69 -12.97 4.76 23.49
C LEU A 69 -13.34 4.02 24.79
N PRO A 70 -13.54 2.70 24.73
CA PRO A 70 -13.91 1.89 25.88
C PRO A 70 -12.80 1.85 26.93
N ASP A 71 -13.14 1.96 28.22
CA ASP A 71 -12.15 2.05 29.31
C ASP A 71 -11.47 0.72 29.69
N ASN A 72 -12.02 -0.41 29.22
CA ASN A 72 -11.59 -1.76 29.60
C ASN A 72 -10.55 -2.40 28.67
N LYS A 73 -9.93 -1.61 27.79
CA LYS A 73 -8.98 -2.09 26.78
C LYS A 73 -7.53 -1.76 27.13
N ASP A 74 -6.62 -2.63 26.69
CA ASP A 74 -5.19 -2.47 26.97
C ASP A 74 -4.52 -1.50 26.00
N LYS A 75 -4.97 -1.49 24.74
CA LYS A 75 -4.47 -0.58 23.70
C LYS A 75 -5.58 -0.19 22.72
N TYR A 76 -5.30 0.84 21.93
CA TYR A 76 -6.23 1.33 20.91
C TYR A 76 -5.53 1.52 19.58
N LEU A 77 -6.19 1.11 18.49
CA LEU A 77 -5.70 1.34 17.13
C LEU A 77 -6.72 2.20 16.39
N LEU A 78 -6.33 3.38 15.93
CA LEU A 78 -7.22 4.29 15.21
C LEU A 78 -6.78 4.37 13.75
N TYR A 79 -7.69 4.03 12.84
CA TYR A 79 -7.50 4.19 11.40
C TYR A 79 -8.18 5.46 10.90
N PHE A 80 -7.40 6.32 10.24
CA PHE A 80 -7.92 7.51 9.58
C PHE A 80 -7.59 7.48 8.10
N SER A 81 -8.56 7.86 7.26
CA SER A 81 -8.30 7.95 5.83
C SER A 81 -7.40 9.13 5.47
N GLN A 82 -7.56 10.24 6.19
CA GLN A 82 -6.76 11.45 6.10
C GLN A 82 -6.79 12.18 7.44
N LEU A 83 -5.70 12.90 7.73
CA LEU A 83 -5.62 13.83 8.85
C LEU A 83 -5.35 15.23 8.31
N ASP A 84 -5.89 16.26 8.94
CA ASP A 84 -5.44 17.64 8.69
C ASP A 84 -3.99 17.83 9.15
N ASN A 85 -3.36 18.93 8.73
CA ASN A 85 -1.95 19.18 9.03
C ASN A 85 -1.70 19.34 10.54
N LYS A 86 -2.67 19.84 11.30
CA LYS A 86 -2.54 20.04 12.75
C LYS A 86 -2.56 18.70 13.49
N ALA A 87 -3.53 17.85 13.17
CA ALA A 87 -3.66 16.48 13.68
C ALA A 87 -2.45 15.63 13.29
N ARG A 88 -2.02 15.69 12.02
CA ARG A 88 -0.83 14.99 11.55
C ARG A 88 0.41 15.39 12.36
N ASN A 89 0.70 16.68 12.46
CA ASN A 89 1.87 17.17 13.20
C ASN A 89 1.84 16.81 14.69
N PHE A 90 0.65 16.81 15.29
CA PHE A 90 0.48 16.38 16.67
C PHE A 90 0.82 14.89 16.81
N PHE A 91 0.18 14.01 16.03
CA PHE A 91 0.32 12.57 16.21
C PHE A 91 1.60 11.95 15.66
N THR A 92 2.32 12.62 14.75
CA THR A 92 3.69 12.22 14.38
C THR A 92 4.62 12.12 15.59
N ASN A 93 4.34 12.86 16.66
CA ASN A 93 5.18 12.94 17.86
C ASN A 93 4.58 12.28 19.12
N VAL A 94 3.37 11.70 19.02
CA VAL A 94 2.61 11.33 20.22
C VAL A 94 2.84 9.88 20.62
N ASN A 95 2.57 8.85 19.81
CA ASN A 95 2.84 7.46 20.24
C ASN A 95 2.63 6.39 19.15
N ASP A 96 3.37 5.27 19.31
CA ASP A 96 3.12 3.97 18.68
C ASP A 96 3.00 2.92 19.80
N PHE A 97 1.82 2.77 20.41
CA PHE A 97 1.58 1.90 21.58
C PHE A 97 2.57 2.10 22.75
N GLY A 98 3.04 3.34 22.96
CA GLY A 98 4.03 3.67 23.99
C GLY A 98 5.48 3.31 23.65
N SER A 99 5.79 2.78 22.47
CA SER A 99 7.17 2.45 22.04
C SER A 99 7.98 3.68 21.63
N ASN A 100 7.32 4.75 21.17
CA ASN A 100 7.93 6.06 21.01
C ASN A 100 7.70 6.86 22.29
N ILE A 101 8.74 7.21 23.03
CA ILE A 101 8.63 8.18 24.12
C ILE A 101 8.11 9.48 23.51
N SER A 102 6.83 9.76 23.71
CA SER A 102 6.23 11.02 23.34
C SER A 102 7.06 12.16 23.88
N LYS A 103 7.44 13.11 23.02
CA LYS A 103 8.14 14.33 23.45
C LYS A 103 7.22 15.31 24.19
N LEU A 104 5.92 15.03 24.25
CA LEU A 104 4.92 15.92 24.85
C LEU A 104 4.58 15.46 26.27
N SER A 105 4.57 16.41 27.19
CA SER A 105 4.08 16.22 28.56
C SER A 105 2.57 15.96 28.58
N ASP A 106 2.10 15.34 29.66
CA ASP A 106 0.69 15.02 29.84
C ASP A 106 -0.21 16.25 29.74
N ASN A 107 0.22 17.37 30.34
CA ASN A 107 -0.49 18.65 30.30
C ASN A 107 -0.59 19.23 28.89
N GLU A 108 0.47 19.08 28.06
CA GLU A 108 0.42 19.55 26.68
C GLU A 108 -0.57 18.75 25.83
N ILE A 109 -0.65 17.44 26.06
CA ILE A 109 -1.62 16.56 25.38
C ILE A 109 -3.04 16.94 25.77
N ILE A 110 -3.31 17.05 27.08
CA ILE A 110 -4.61 17.47 27.64
C ILE A 110 -5.03 18.82 27.04
N ASN A 111 -4.14 19.82 27.03
CA ASN A 111 -4.48 21.16 26.53
C ASN A 111 -4.71 21.19 25.02
N LYS A 112 -3.96 20.41 24.23
CA LYS A 112 -4.09 20.39 22.77
C LYS A 112 -5.32 19.60 22.31
N LEU A 113 -5.58 18.44 22.90
CA LEU A 113 -6.75 17.63 22.57
C LEU A 113 -8.02 18.11 23.28
N LYS A 114 -7.89 18.90 24.36
CA LYS A 114 -9.02 19.31 25.22
C LYS A 114 -9.79 18.10 25.78
N ILE A 115 -9.06 17.09 26.24
CA ILE A 115 -9.61 15.88 26.88
C ILE A 115 -9.48 15.96 28.40
N ASP A 116 -10.26 15.16 29.12
CA ASP A 116 -10.10 15.02 30.56
C ASP A 116 -8.79 14.32 30.93
N LYS A 117 -8.25 14.65 32.11
CA LYS A 117 -7.05 13.99 32.65
C LYS A 117 -7.22 12.47 32.73
N LYS A 118 -8.44 11.99 32.99
CA LYS A 118 -8.74 10.55 33.04
C LYS A 118 -8.53 9.86 31.70
N ASP A 119 -8.70 10.54 30.56
CA ASP A 119 -8.63 9.93 29.23
C ASP A 119 -7.21 9.93 28.65
N ILE A 120 -6.24 10.49 29.38
CA ILE A 120 -4.87 10.60 28.89
C ILE A 120 -4.23 9.23 28.61
N TYR A 121 -4.58 8.21 29.40
CA TYR A 121 -4.04 6.87 29.19
C TYR A 121 -4.48 6.30 27.84
N LYS A 122 -5.67 6.67 27.34
CA LYS A 122 -6.18 6.26 26.02
C LYS A 122 -5.28 6.83 24.92
N VAL A 123 -4.92 8.11 25.02
CA VAL A 123 -3.94 8.74 24.11
C VAL A 123 -2.59 8.03 24.17
N ARG A 124 -2.12 7.72 25.39
CA ARG A 124 -0.81 7.10 25.61
C ARG A 124 -0.71 5.68 25.05
N ARG A 125 -1.83 4.96 25.02
CA ARG A 125 -1.93 3.57 24.53
C ARG A 125 -2.51 3.47 23.11
N CYS A 126 -2.70 4.60 22.45
CA CYS A 126 -3.19 4.68 21.09
C CYS A 126 -2.05 4.56 20.08
N LYS A 127 -2.29 3.81 19.01
CA LYS A 127 -1.54 3.88 17.75
C LYS A 127 -2.46 4.46 16.69
N ILE A 128 -1.96 5.42 15.93
CA ILE A 128 -2.68 5.99 14.79
C ILE A 128 -2.07 5.51 13.49
N LYS A 129 -2.91 4.97 12.59
CA LYS A 129 -2.53 4.61 11.23
C LYS A 129 -3.33 5.42 10.22
N ILE A 130 -2.63 5.89 9.20
CA ILE A 130 -3.23 6.59 8.06
C ILE A 130 -3.27 5.61 6.89
N LEU A 131 -4.47 5.24 6.45
CA LEU A 131 -4.68 4.36 5.30
C LEU A 131 -5.49 5.15 4.26
N PRO A 132 -4.91 5.61 3.15
CA PRO A 132 -5.64 6.49 2.22
C PRO A 132 -6.83 5.78 1.55
N ALA A 133 -8.04 6.30 1.73
CA ALA A 133 -9.27 5.67 1.18
C ALA A 133 -9.19 5.38 -0.33
N LEU A 134 -8.66 6.32 -1.12
CA LEU A 134 -8.56 6.22 -2.59
C LEU A 134 -7.55 5.16 -3.08
N ASN A 135 -6.64 4.68 -2.22
CA ASN A 135 -5.58 3.72 -2.58
C ASN A 135 -5.50 2.54 -1.58
N SER A 136 -6.58 2.27 -0.86
CA SER A 136 -6.65 1.25 0.19
C SER A 136 -6.26 -0.13 -0.33
N GLU A 137 -6.74 -0.48 -1.52
CA GLU A 137 -6.45 -1.75 -2.19
C GLU A 137 -4.95 -1.97 -2.43
N ASN A 138 -4.30 -1.00 -3.10
CA ASN A 138 -2.87 -1.05 -3.37
C ASN A 138 -2.04 -1.10 -2.09
N TYR A 139 -2.45 -0.34 -1.07
CA TYR A 139 -1.79 -0.35 0.23
C TYR A 139 -1.84 -1.75 0.87
N VAL A 140 -3.03 -2.35 0.93
CA VAL A 140 -3.23 -3.67 1.55
C VAL A 140 -2.55 -4.78 0.74
N CYS A 141 -2.59 -4.73 -0.60
CA CYS A 141 -1.79 -5.61 -1.46
C CYS A 141 -0.30 -5.55 -1.10
N GLY A 142 0.24 -4.34 -0.87
CA GLY A 142 1.62 -4.15 -0.44
C GLY A 142 1.92 -4.76 0.93
N ILE A 143 0.98 -4.70 1.87
CA ILE A 143 1.12 -5.32 3.20
C ILE A 143 1.10 -6.85 3.11
N ILE A 144 0.17 -7.43 2.34
CA ILE A 144 0.11 -8.88 2.07
C ILE A 144 1.43 -9.33 1.43
N SER A 145 1.89 -8.62 0.39
CA SER A 145 3.15 -8.90 -0.31
C SER A 145 4.36 -8.95 0.63
N LYS A 146 4.48 -7.94 1.52
CA LYS A 146 5.55 -7.90 2.52
C LYS A 146 5.51 -9.08 3.48
N TRP A 147 4.31 -9.46 3.94
CA TRP A 147 4.15 -10.60 4.82
C TRP A 147 4.51 -11.92 4.11
N LEU A 148 4.00 -12.14 2.90
CA LEU A 148 4.32 -13.32 2.09
C LEU A 148 5.83 -13.44 1.83
N SER A 149 6.48 -12.32 1.51
CA SER A 149 7.94 -12.26 1.32
C SER A 149 8.71 -12.63 2.59
N LYS A 150 8.34 -12.05 3.75
CA LYS A 150 8.93 -12.37 5.06
C LYS A 150 8.84 -13.86 5.39
N HIS A 151 7.72 -14.50 5.05
CA HIS A 151 7.45 -15.91 5.33
C HIS A 151 7.76 -16.85 4.16
N GLN A 152 8.44 -16.35 3.11
CA GLN A 152 8.85 -17.11 1.93
C GLN A 152 7.70 -17.93 1.31
N THR A 153 6.49 -17.36 1.34
CA THR A 153 5.27 -18.01 0.86
C THR A 153 4.91 -17.48 -0.52
N ASN A 154 4.86 -18.37 -1.52
CA ASN A 154 4.46 -18.03 -2.88
C ASN A 154 2.95 -18.22 -3.05
N SER A 155 2.18 -17.13 -2.97
CA SER A 155 0.72 -17.14 -3.11
C SER A 155 0.24 -15.97 -3.96
N ASP A 156 -0.94 -16.12 -4.58
CA ASP A 156 -1.59 -15.04 -5.33
C ASP A 156 -2.10 -13.95 -4.37
N ILE A 157 -1.45 -12.77 -4.38
CA ILE A 157 -1.85 -11.62 -3.56
C ILE A 157 -3.30 -11.20 -3.87
N VAL A 158 -3.68 -11.18 -5.15
CA VAL A 158 -5.00 -10.70 -5.58
C VAL A 158 -6.07 -11.70 -5.15
N GLY A 159 -5.81 -13.00 -5.32
CA GLY A 159 -6.64 -14.09 -4.81
C GLY A 159 -6.79 -14.04 -3.29
N ILE A 160 -5.71 -13.79 -2.54
CA ILE A 160 -5.75 -13.61 -1.09
C ILE A 160 -6.61 -12.40 -0.72
N LEU A 161 -6.33 -11.23 -1.29
CA LEU A 161 -7.05 -9.99 -0.97
C LEU A 161 -8.55 -10.15 -1.22
N ASN A 162 -8.95 -10.64 -2.39
CA ASN A 162 -10.36 -10.81 -2.73
C ASN A 162 -11.06 -11.78 -1.77
N THR A 163 -10.40 -12.87 -1.40
CA THR A 163 -10.95 -13.85 -0.45
C THR A 163 -11.06 -13.27 0.95
N LEU A 164 -10.05 -12.53 1.41
CA LEU A 164 -10.08 -11.85 2.71
C LEU A 164 -11.15 -10.74 2.76
N LEU A 165 -11.37 -10.00 1.67
CA LEU A 165 -12.45 -9.02 1.57
C LEU A 165 -13.83 -9.69 1.66
N LEU A 166 -14.01 -10.87 1.06
CA LEU A 166 -15.24 -11.65 1.22
C LEU A 166 -15.44 -12.11 2.66
N LEU A 167 -14.37 -12.58 3.32
CA LEU A 167 -14.42 -12.94 4.75
C LEU A 167 -14.75 -11.73 5.63
N ALA A 168 -14.11 -10.58 5.39
CA ALA A 168 -14.37 -9.33 6.12
C ALA A 168 -15.82 -8.88 5.97
N ARG A 169 -16.32 -8.87 4.73
CA ARG A 169 -17.72 -8.51 4.44
C ARG A 169 -18.70 -9.46 5.11
N LYS A 170 -18.43 -10.77 5.10
CA LYS A 170 -19.26 -11.75 5.80
C LYS A 170 -19.22 -11.48 7.31
N ALA A 171 -18.03 -11.32 7.87
CA ALA A 171 -17.82 -11.10 9.28
C ALA A 171 -18.50 -9.84 9.80
N ARG A 172 -18.46 -8.75 9.04
CA ARG A 172 -19.18 -7.51 9.34
C ARG A 172 -20.71 -7.68 9.28
N THR A 173 -21.20 -8.43 8.30
CA THR A 173 -22.65 -8.67 8.16
C THR A 173 -23.21 -9.55 9.28
N SER A 174 -22.43 -10.53 9.75
CA SER A 174 -22.83 -11.47 10.80
C SER A 174 -22.27 -11.15 12.18
N GLN A 175 -21.58 -10.01 12.35
CA GLN A 175 -20.86 -9.63 13.58
C GLN A 175 -20.07 -10.80 14.18
N SER A 176 -19.14 -11.33 13.39
CA SER A 176 -18.45 -12.57 13.71
C SER A 176 -16.93 -12.44 13.64
N ILE A 177 -16.25 -13.50 14.05
CA ILE A 177 -14.81 -13.57 14.18
C ILE A 177 -14.17 -14.06 12.87
N ILE A 178 -13.10 -13.39 12.44
CA ILE A 178 -12.14 -13.91 11.46
C ILE A 178 -10.94 -14.43 12.25
N SER A 179 -10.78 -15.75 12.32
CA SER A 179 -9.70 -16.35 13.09
C SER A 179 -8.37 -16.30 12.33
N LYS A 180 -7.25 -16.35 13.06
CA LYS A 180 -5.91 -16.53 12.48
C LYS A 180 -5.85 -17.77 11.59
N ARG A 181 -6.60 -18.83 11.95
CA ARG A 181 -6.68 -20.06 11.16
C ARG A 181 -7.32 -19.79 9.80
N ASP A 182 -8.45 -19.08 9.75
CA ASP A 182 -9.14 -18.77 8.50
C ASP A 182 -8.23 -17.99 7.55
N VAL A 183 -7.50 -17.00 8.08
CA VAL A 183 -6.54 -16.20 7.29
C VAL A 183 -5.42 -17.08 6.73
N LEU A 184 -4.82 -17.93 7.56
CA LEU A 184 -3.74 -18.82 7.12
C LEU A 184 -4.24 -19.86 6.11
N GLU A 185 -5.48 -20.32 6.23
CA GLU A 185 -6.13 -21.21 5.26
C GLU A 185 -6.33 -20.50 3.92
N VAL A 186 -6.83 -19.26 3.91
CA VAL A 186 -6.88 -18.45 2.67
C VAL A 186 -5.51 -18.34 2.02
N ILE A 187 -4.46 -18.02 2.78
CA ILE A 187 -3.10 -17.90 2.24
C ILE A 187 -2.61 -19.24 1.66
N ARG A 188 -2.92 -20.35 2.33
CA ARG A 188 -2.55 -21.71 1.90
C ARG A 188 -3.30 -22.13 0.64
N ASP A 189 -4.58 -21.83 0.55
CA ASP A 189 -5.43 -22.25 -0.57
C ASP A 189 -5.16 -21.42 -1.83
N GLN A 190 -4.60 -20.23 -1.66
CA GLN A 190 -4.10 -19.37 -2.75
C GLN A 190 -2.60 -19.64 -3.08
N LYS A 191 -2.04 -20.78 -2.63
CA LYS A 191 -0.67 -21.18 -2.99
C LYS A 191 -0.52 -21.27 -4.50
N TYR A 192 0.44 -20.52 -5.02
CA TYR A 192 0.69 -20.43 -6.44
C TYR A 192 1.54 -21.63 -6.91
N ILE A 193 1.05 -22.35 -7.94
CA ILE A 193 1.78 -23.42 -8.64
C ILE A 193 2.65 -22.76 -9.73
N PRO A 194 3.95 -23.11 -9.84
CA PRO A 194 5.03 -22.18 -10.16
C PRO A 194 4.96 -21.63 -11.57
N ASN A 195 4.73 -20.32 -11.66
CA ASN A 195 5.17 -19.42 -12.72
C ASN A 195 5.05 -17.92 -12.32
N PHE A 196 5.05 -17.58 -11.03
CA PHE A 196 4.88 -16.19 -10.52
C PHE A 196 6.00 -15.66 -9.63
N THR A 197 7.10 -16.39 -9.42
CA THR A 197 8.28 -15.78 -8.79
C THR A 197 8.78 -14.58 -9.60
N GLN A 198 8.51 -14.58 -10.92
CA GLN A 198 8.74 -13.44 -11.79
C GLN A 198 7.80 -12.26 -11.53
N SER A 199 6.57 -12.47 -11.04
CA SER A 199 5.51 -11.45 -10.98
C SER A 199 5.51 -10.58 -9.72
N LEU A 200 5.89 -11.13 -8.55
CA LEU A 200 6.03 -10.35 -7.31
C LEU A 200 7.32 -9.51 -7.32
N ASP A 201 8.40 -10.12 -7.82
CA ASP A 201 9.60 -9.39 -8.19
C ASP A 201 9.25 -8.38 -9.27
N LEU A 202 8.50 -8.72 -10.33
CA LEU A 202 7.95 -7.74 -11.27
C LEU A 202 7.20 -6.63 -10.56
N ILE A 203 6.28 -6.87 -9.62
CA ILE A 203 5.45 -5.79 -9.07
C ILE A 203 6.27 -4.83 -8.19
N ASN A 204 7.14 -5.36 -7.32
CA ASN A 204 8.06 -4.54 -6.53
C ASN A 204 9.12 -3.86 -7.41
N TYR A 205 9.62 -4.58 -8.41
CA TYR A 205 10.46 -4.07 -9.48
C TYR A 205 9.74 -3.01 -10.27
N LEU A 206 8.49 -3.17 -10.69
CA LEU A 206 7.71 -2.28 -11.58
C LEU A 206 7.34 -0.99 -10.86
N LEU A 207 7.06 -1.04 -9.55
CA LEU A 207 6.86 0.16 -8.75
C LEU A 207 8.15 1.00 -8.63
N GLY A 208 9.31 0.37 -8.42
CA GLY A 208 10.61 1.06 -8.45
C GLY A 208 11.06 1.45 -9.86
N PHE A 209 10.84 0.57 -10.83
CA PHE A 209 11.24 0.67 -12.22
C PHE A 209 10.45 1.72 -12.96
N LYS A 210 9.17 1.93 -12.59
CA LYS A 210 8.41 3.09 -13.05
C LYS A 210 9.11 4.39 -12.64
N SER A 211 9.62 4.47 -11.41
CA SER A 211 10.44 5.60 -10.96
C SER A 211 11.77 5.68 -11.74
N ASP A 212 12.41 4.54 -12.02
CA ASP A 212 13.65 4.52 -12.81
C ASP A 212 13.43 4.95 -14.27
N ILE A 213 12.30 4.56 -14.88
CA ILE A 213 11.87 5.04 -16.20
C ILE A 213 11.66 6.55 -16.15
N ILE A 214 10.97 7.07 -15.12
CA ILE A 214 10.74 8.52 -14.95
C ILE A 214 12.07 9.26 -14.77
N ASN A 215 13.00 8.72 -14.00
CA ASN A 215 14.33 9.29 -13.80
C ASN A 215 15.15 9.29 -15.09
N CYS A 216 15.08 8.22 -15.88
CA CYS A 216 15.69 8.14 -17.20
C CYS A 216 15.08 9.18 -18.16
N ILE A 217 13.75 9.37 -18.15
CA ILE A 217 13.10 10.43 -18.93
C ILE A 217 13.59 11.81 -18.50
N ASN A 218 13.67 12.08 -17.18
CA ASN A 218 14.19 13.35 -16.67
C ASN A 218 15.65 13.58 -17.08
N PHE A 219 16.48 12.54 -17.06
CA PHE A 219 17.85 12.61 -17.58
C PHE A 219 17.87 13.06 -19.04
N PHE A 220 17.06 12.44 -19.91
CA PHE A 220 17.01 12.85 -21.32
C PHE A 220 16.50 14.29 -21.51
N ILE A 221 15.51 14.71 -20.74
CA ILE A 221 14.98 16.09 -20.77
C ILE A 221 16.07 17.10 -20.38
N ASN A 222 16.84 16.78 -19.34
CA ASN A 222 17.82 17.69 -18.75
C ASN A 222 19.15 17.72 -19.53
N GLU A 223 19.66 16.56 -19.95
CA GLU A 223 21.02 16.41 -20.51
C GLU A 223 21.06 16.37 -22.04
N VAL A 224 19.97 15.97 -22.70
CA VAL A 224 19.91 15.86 -24.17
C VAL A 224 19.04 16.94 -24.80
N GLY A 225 18.05 17.44 -24.07
CA GLY A 225 17.25 18.61 -24.44
C GLY A 225 15.75 18.42 -24.19
N ALA A 226 15.08 19.52 -23.82
CA ALA A 226 13.66 19.51 -23.49
C ALA A 226 12.79 19.03 -24.66
N SER A 227 11.95 18.04 -24.41
CA SER A 227 11.02 17.48 -25.40
C SER A 227 9.63 17.33 -24.80
N ILE A 228 8.64 18.00 -25.39
CA ILE A 228 7.22 17.89 -25.02
C ILE A 228 6.75 16.42 -25.09
N GLN A 229 7.29 15.65 -26.03
CA GLN A 229 6.95 14.23 -26.17
C GLN A 229 7.52 13.37 -25.03
N LEU A 230 8.68 13.74 -24.46
CA LEU A 230 9.23 13.05 -23.29
C LEU A 230 8.44 13.39 -22.02
N GLU A 231 8.03 14.64 -21.83
CA GLU A 231 7.14 15.03 -20.73
C GLU A 231 5.77 14.36 -20.84
N GLN A 232 5.22 14.26 -22.05
CA GLN A 232 3.99 13.52 -22.29
C GLN A 232 4.16 12.02 -22.00
N LEU A 233 5.29 11.42 -22.37
CA LEU A 233 5.59 10.03 -22.03
C LEU A 233 5.62 9.83 -20.51
N LYS A 234 6.29 10.72 -19.78
CA LYS A 234 6.37 10.69 -18.32
C LYS A 234 4.99 10.70 -17.66
N LEU A 235 4.10 11.60 -18.09
CA LEU A 235 2.72 11.64 -17.58
C LEU A 235 1.96 10.34 -17.87
N LEU A 236 2.06 9.82 -19.10
CA LEU A 236 1.41 8.56 -19.47
C LEU A 236 1.94 7.37 -18.66
N ILE A 237 3.23 7.35 -18.33
CA ILE A 237 3.83 6.35 -17.44
C ILE A 237 3.27 6.50 -16.02
N ILE A 238 3.23 7.73 -15.46
CA ILE A 238 2.64 8.04 -14.14
C ILE A 238 1.19 7.56 -14.05
N ASP A 239 0.41 7.75 -15.11
CA ASP A 239 -1.01 7.39 -15.14
C ASP A 239 -1.25 5.92 -15.53
N ASN A 240 -0.20 5.12 -15.76
CA ASN A 240 -0.28 3.75 -16.28
C ASN A 240 -1.14 3.66 -17.56
N ASN A 241 -1.02 4.64 -18.45
CA ASN A 241 -1.81 4.74 -19.65
C ASN A 241 -1.12 4.02 -20.82
N TYR A 242 -1.80 3.02 -21.41
CA TYR A 242 -1.31 2.23 -22.54
C TYR A 242 -0.90 3.06 -23.78
N ALA A 243 -1.37 4.31 -23.91
CA ALA A 243 -0.91 5.22 -24.96
C ALA A 243 0.61 5.48 -24.91
N ALA A 244 1.26 5.25 -23.75
CA ALA A 244 2.71 5.29 -23.58
C ALA A 244 3.44 4.40 -24.60
N LEU A 245 2.91 3.19 -24.91
CA LEU A 245 3.52 2.26 -25.86
C LEU A 245 3.59 2.84 -27.28
N LYS A 246 2.53 3.54 -27.71
CA LYS A 246 2.49 4.18 -29.03
C LYS A 246 3.41 5.39 -29.10
N LEU A 247 3.54 6.13 -28.01
CA LEU A 247 4.41 7.30 -27.94
C LEU A 247 5.90 6.90 -27.90
N VAL A 248 6.27 5.96 -27.05
CA VAL A 248 7.67 5.53 -26.90
C VAL A 248 8.21 4.87 -28.18
N ASN A 249 7.37 4.17 -28.93
CA ASN A 249 7.75 3.65 -30.25
C ASN A 249 8.07 4.75 -31.25
N ARG A 250 7.28 5.83 -31.28
CA ARG A 250 7.53 6.97 -32.16
C ARG A 250 8.83 7.67 -31.78
N LEU A 251 9.06 7.86 -30.47
CA LEU A 251 10.30 8.41 -29.95
C LEU A 251 11.52 7.58 -30.36
N ALA A 252 11.49 6.26 -30.14
CA ALA A 252 12.59 5.37 -30.49
C ALA A 252 12.83 5.24 -32.02
N LYS A 253 11.80 5.41 -32.85
CA LYS A 253 11.96 5.50 -34.31
C LYS A 253 12.69 6.77 -34.74
N ASN A 254 12.44 7.89 -34.06
CA ASN A 254 12.99 9.19 -34.43
C ASN A 254 14.39 9.42 -33.84
N ASN A 255 14.68 8.83 -32.67
CA ASN A 255 15.98 8.89 -32.04
C ASN A 255 16.35 7.50 -31.51
N PRO A 256 17.36 6.84 -32.10
CA PRO A 256 17.81 5.52 -31.66
C PRO A 256 18.12 5.46 -30.17
N ASN A 257 18.63 6.55 -29.56
CA ASN A 257 19.01 6.59 -28.14
C ASN A 257 17.86 6.30 -27.16
N TYR A 258 16.60 6.43 -27.59
CA TYR A 258 15.43 6.10 -26.77
C TYR A 258 15.04 4.62 -26.79
N TRP A 259 15.82 3.75 -27.43
CA TRP A 259 15.58 2.31 -27.46
C TRP A 259 15.43 1.72 -26.04
N ILE A 260 16.23 2.20 -25.08
CA ILE A 260 16.18 1.74 -23.68
C ILE A 260 14.85 2.10 -23.00
N LEU A 261 14.29 3.27 -23.31
CA LEU A 261 12.97 3.68 -22.81
C LEU A 261 11.85 2.86 -23.45
N LYS A 262 11.96 2.52 -24.75
CA LYS A 262 11.02 1.63 -25.43
C LYS A 262 10.98 0.28 -24.73
N ASP A 263 12.13 -0.33 -24.50
CA ASP A 263 12.21 -1.65 -23.87
C ASP A 263 11.66 -1.64 -22.45
N ALA A 264 12.05 -0.64 -21.66
CA ALA A 264 11.58 -0.48 -20.29
C ALA A 264 10.06 -0.25 -20.22
N THR A 265 9.51 0.59 -21.10
CA THR A 265 8.07 0.87 -21.15
C THR A 265 7.28 -0.37 -21.58
N TYR A 266 7.78 -1.12 -22.57
CA TYR A 266 7.15 -2.36 -23.01
C TYR A 266 7.06 -3.39 -21.89
N PHE A 267 8.17 -3.55 -21.15
CA PHE A 267 8.19 -4.39 -19.97
C PHE A 267 7.22 -3.90 -18.89
N LEU A 268 7.15 -2.59 -18.63
CA LEU A 268 6.23 -2.00 -17.65
C LEU A 268 4.77 -2.42 -17.87
N PHE A 269 4.37 -2.56 -19.14
CA PHE A 269 3.02 -2.95 -19.55
C PHE A 269 2.88 -4.45 -19.91
N GLY A 270 3.86 -5.29 -19.54
CA GLY A 270 3.80 -6.73 -19.78
C GLY A 270 3.76 -7.13 -21.25
N LYS A 271 4.38 -6.35 -22.14
CA LYS A 271 4.45 -6.61 -23.58
C LYS A 271 5.86 -6.99 -24.00
N LYS A 272 5.98 -7.97 -24.90
CA LYS A 272 7.25 -8.29 -25.56
C LYS A 272 7.67 -7.14 -26.46
N THR A 273 8.95 -6.79 -26.41
CA THR A 273 9.58 -5.82 -27.32
C THR A 273 9.56 -6.37 -28.74
N LEU A 274 9.07 -5.57 -29.69
CA LEU A 274 8.87 -6.02 -31.09
C LEU A 274 10.18 -6.13 -31.89
N ASP A 275 11.29 -5.57 -31.41
CA ASP A 275 12.58 -5.59 -32.10
C ASP A 275 13.70 -6.09 -31.16
N ASN A 276 14.44 -7.11 -31.58
CA ASN A 276 15.66 -7.58 -30.93
C ASN A 276 16.92 -6.81 -31.38
N SER A 277 16.77 -5.82 -32.28
CA SER A 277 17.87 -5.10 -32.90
C SER A 277 18.10 -3.73 -32.27
N ALA A 278 18.72 -3.68 -31.09
CA ALA A 278 19.48 -2.52 -30.62
C ALA A 278 20.38 -2.94 -29.46
N ASN A 279 21.60 -3.34 -29.78
CA ASN A 279 22.71 -3.30 -28.82
C ASN A 279 23.37 -1.93 -28.93
N GLY A 280 22.66 -0.89 -28.46
CA GLY A 280 23.30 0.40 -28.23
C GLY A 280 24.26 0.30 -27.04
N GLU A 281 25.35 1.05 -27.10
CA GLU A 281 26.20 1.26 -25.93
C GLU A 281 25.45 2.08 -24.87
N PRO A 282 25.72 1.86 -23.57
CA PRO A 282 25.08 2.64 -22.50
C PRO A 282 25.48 4.11 -22.62
N ILE A 283 24.49 5.00 -22.50
CA ILE A 283 24.74 6.45 -22.40
C ILE A 283 25.32 6.73 -21.01
N ALA A 284 26.33 7.61 -20.96
CA ALA A 284 26.97 8.03 -19.72
C ALA A 284 25.93 8.54 -18.71
N GLY A 285 25.93 8.03 -17.48
CA GLY A 285 24.97 8.37 -16.42
C GLY A 285 23.70 7.50 -16.39
N LEU A 286 23.51 6.60 -17.36
CA LEU A 286 22.41 5.63 -17.41
C LEU A 286 22.87 4.17 -17.35
N GLU A 287 24.13 3.91 -16.98
CA GLU A 287 24.73 2.57 -17.01
C GLU A 287 23.99 1.59 -16.09
N ASN A 288 23.56 2.05 -14.92
CA ASN A 288 22.80 1.22 -13.97
C ASN A 288 21.40 0.89 -14.50
N PHE A 289 20.71 1.88 -15.09
CA PHE A 289 19.41 1.66 -15.72
C PHE A 289 19.52 0.73 -16.93
N TYR A 290 20.59 0.86 -17.72
CA TYR A 290 20.89 -0.04 -18.82
C TYR A 290 21.08 -1.49 -18.36
N ARG A 291 21.92 -1.71 -17.34
CA ARG A 291 22.17 -3.04 -16.76
C ARG A 291 20.89 -3.66 -16.23
N LEU A 292 20.05 -2.84 -15.60
CA LEU A 292 18.74 -3.24 -15.09
C LEU A 292 17.83 -3.74 -16.23
N VAL A 293 17.61 -2.92 -17.26
CA VAL A 293 16.77 -3.27 -18.42
C VAL A 293 17.30 -4.46 -19.20
N LYS A 294 18.62 -4.60 -19.36
CA LYS A 294 19.23 -5.79 -19.98
C LYS A 294 19.02 -7.04 -19.12
N GLY A 295 19.23 -6.96 -17.80
CA GLY A 295 18.98 -8.05 -16.87
C GLY A 295 17.55 -8.59 -16.99
N ILE A 296 16.55 -7.69 -17.03
CA ILE A 296 15.15 -8.06 -17.27
C ILE A 296 14.97 -8.83 -18.57
N LYS A 297 15.57 -8.36 -19.69
CA LYS A 297 15.41 -9.02 -20.99
C LYS A 297 15.84 -10.48 -20.94
N TYR A 298 16.88 -10.79 -20.17
CA TYR A 298 17.36 -12.17 -19.97
C TYR A 298 16.51 -12.98 -18.99
N PHE A 299 15.66 -12.36 -18.17
CA PHE A 299 14.61 -13.04 -17.38
C PHE A 299 13.38 -13.44 -18.21
N ILE A 300 13.28 -12.96 -19.45
CA ILE A 300 12.29 -13.38 -20.45
C ILE A 300 12.96 -14.32 -21.49
N PRO A 301 13.64 -15.43 -21.14
CA PRO A 301 14.00 -16.39 -22.16
C PRO A 301 12.74 -17.13 -22.60
N GLU A 302 12.61 -17.27 -23.91
CA GLU A 302 11.63 -18.05 -24.67
C GLU A 302 10.70 -18.92 -23.82
N MET A 303 9.57 -18.35 -23.37
CA MET A 303 8.36 -19.15 -23.28
C MET A 303 8.00 -19.55 -24.71
N SER A 304 8.54 -20.69 -25.12
CA SER A 304 8.17 -21.41 -26.33
C SER A 304 6.65 -21.54 -26.32
N ILE A 305 6.03 -21.04 -27.38
CA ILE A 305 4.64 -21.38 -27.72
C ILE A 305 4.60 -22.87 -28.02
#